data_AF-E2CS69-F1
#
_entry.id   AF-E2CS69-F1
#
_cell.length_a   1.000
_cell.length_b   1.000
_cell.length_c   1.000
_cell.angle_alpha   90.00
_cell.angle_beta   90.00
_cell.angle_gamma   90.00
#
_symmetry.space_group_name_H-M   'P 1'
#
loop_
_entity.id
_entity.type
_entity.pdbx_description
1 polymer ?
#
loop_
_entity_poly.entity_id
_entity_poly.type
_entity_poly.pdbx_seq_one_letter_code
_entity_poly.pdbx_strand_id
1 'polypeptide(L)'
;MKNDVVRHSPALKAVCVIGFFAALQVVGADHAFAQSGGAFGPIQTAVQMIVDFITGPFGRLMAIIAVIGLGFLAFAGRLSWFTAGAVVLGIGLVFGAPTIVDQMISSVGG
;
A
#
# COMPACT_ATOMS: atom_id res chain seq x y z
N MET A 1 -27.26 40.48 -57.43
CA MET A 1 -28.13 40.48 -56.22
C MET A 1 -27.57 39.45 -55.24
N LYS A 2 -27.08 39.94 -54.09
CA LYS A 2 -26.74 39.24 -52.84
C LYS A 2 -25.35 38.54 -52.83
N ASN A 3 -24.25 39.17 -52.39
CA ASN A 3 -23.93 39.64 -51.02
C ASN A 3 -23.91 38.45 -50.05
N ASP A 4 -22.95 38.15 -49.19
CA ASP A 4 -21.64 38.70 -48.82
C ASP A 4 -21.00 37.60 -47.92
N VAL A 5 -19.75 37.82 -47.51
CA VAL A 5 -19.16 37.28 -46.26
C VAL A 5 -18.42 35.93 -46.38
N VAL A 6 -17.19 36.07 -46.87
CA VAL A 6 -16.02 35.47 -46.23
C VAL A 6 -16.18 35.47 -44.70
N ARG A 7 -16.24 34.29 -44.07
CA ARG A 7 -15.80 34.19 -42.66
C ARG A 7 -15.17 32.84 -42.41
N HIS A 8 -13.86 32.79 -42.63
CA HIS A 8 -12.92 32.10 -41.75
C HIS A 8 -13.49 32.18 -40.33
N SER A 9 -14.03 31.10 -39.80
CA SER A 9 -14.65 31.07 -38.48
C SER A 9 -13.62 30.56 -37.49
N PRO A 10 -12.77 31.45 -36.90
CA PRO A 10 -11.87 31.06 -35.82
C PRO A 10 -12.65 30.49 -34.64
N ALA A 11 -13.96 30.77 -34.55
CA ALA A 11 -14.89 30.21 -33.58
C ALA A 11 -15.05 28.69 -33.69
N LEU A 12 -15.10 28.10 -34.89
CA LEU A 12 -15.28 26.65 -35.03
C LEU A 12 -14.00 25.88 -34.71
N LYS A 13 -12.85 26.42 -35.16
CA LYS A 13 -11.53 25.89 -34.79
C LYS A 13 -11.25 26.09 -33.30
N ALA A 14 -11.63 27.22 -32.71
CA ALA A 14 -11.51 27.48 -31.28
C ALA A 14 -12.38 26.53 -30.44
N VAL A 15 -13.62 26.23 -30.86
CA VAL A 15 -14.48 25.26 -30.16
C VAL A 15 -13.88 23.85 -30.19
N CYS A 16 -13.34 23.39 -31.32
CA CYS A 16 -12.65 22.09 -31.38
C CYS A 16 -11.36 22.07 -30.55
N VAL A 17 -10.59 23.16 -30.52
CA VAL A 17 -9.35 23.25 -29.72
C VAL A 17 -9.67 23.32 -28.22
N ILE A 18 -10.69 24.08 -27.81
CA ILE A 18 -11.14 24.15 -26.41
C ILE A 18 -11.74 22.80 -25.98
N GLY A 19 -12.49 22.12 -26.86
CA GLY A 19 -13.02 20.78 -26.60
C GLY A 19 -11.93 19.71 -26.46
N PHE A 20 -10.90 19.75 -27.31
CA PHE A 20 -9.74 18.85 -27.20
C PHE A 20 -8.90 19.14 -25.96
N PHE A 21 -8.72 20.41 -25.61
CA PHE A 21 -8.03 20.82 -24.38
C PHE A 21 -8.83 20.38 -23.13
N ALA A 22 -10.16 20.53 -23.13
CA ALA A 22 -11.02 20.06 -22.05
C ALA A 22 -11.02 18.53 -21.93
N ALA A 23 -11.01 17.79 -23.03
CA ALA A 23 -10.88 16.33 -23.02
C ALA A 23 -9.51 15.87 -22.46
N LEU A 24 -8.44 16.59 -22.78
CA LEU A 24 -7.11 16.37 -22.18
C LEU A 24 -7.11 16.66 -20.67
N GLN A 25 -7.84 17.69 -20.21
CA GLN A 25 -7.99 17.98 -18.78
C GLN A 25 -8.81 16.89 -18.06
N VAL A 26 -9.76 16.23 -18.72
CA VAL A 26 -10.56 15.13 -18.12
C VAL A 26 -9.72 13.85 -17.99
N VAL A 27 -8.85 13.52 -18.94
CA VAL A 27 -7.91 12.38 -18.81
C VAL A 27 -6.82 12.65 -17.76
N GLY A 28 -6.44 13.92 -17.57
CA GLY A 28 -5.55 14.35 -16.48
C GLY A 28 -6.23 14.45 -15.12
N ALA A 29 -7.56 14.58 -15.07
CA ALA A 29 -8.32 14.67 -13.82
C ALA A 29 -8.26 13.36 -13.03
N ASP A 30 -8.26 12.20 -13.70
CA ASP A 30 -8.05 10.90 -13.04
C ASP A 30 -6.66 10.83 -12.36
N HIS A 31 -5.61 11.38 -12.99
CA HIS A 31 -4.28 11.48 -12.38
C HIS A 31 -4.20 12.50 -11.24
N ALA A 32 -5.01 13.56 -11.26
CA ALA A 32 -5.09 14.55 -10.19
C ALA A 32 -5.88 14.04 -8.97
N PHE A 33 -6.89 13.17 -9.19
CA PHE A 33 -7.64 12.53 -8.09
C PHE A 33 -6.99 11.25 -7.55
N ALA A 34 -6.02 10.64 -8.26
CA ALA A 34 -5.19 9.56 -7.74
C ALA A 34 -4.03 10.05 -6.82
N GLN A 35 -3.82 11.37 -6.73
CA GLN A 35 -2.83 12.00 -5.85
C GLN A 35 -3.44 12.39 -4.49
N SER A 36 -4.40 11.61 -3.98
CA SER A 36 -4.95 11.81 -2.63
C SER A 36 -4.00 11.35 -1.50
N GLY A 37 -2.79 10.89 -1.84
CA GLY A 37 -1.66 10.81 -0.92
C GLY A 37 -0.58 11.76 -1.42
N GLY A 38 -0.22 12.78 -0.63
CA GLY A 38 0.87 13.71 -0.94
C GLY A 38 2.22 12.99 -1.14
N ALA A 39 3.34 13.72 -1.19
CA ALA A 39 4.69 13.15 -1.41
C ALA A 39 5.11 11.94 -0.52
N PHE A 40 4.30 11.58 0.48
CA PHE A 40 4.43 10.42 1.35
C PHE A 40 3.67 9.15 0.88
N GLY A 41 2.81 9.23 -0.13
CA GLY A 41 2.05 8.08 -0.65
C GLY A 41 2.94 6.90 -1.10
N PRO A 42 4.02 7.14 -1.87
CA PRO A 42 4.95 6.07 -2.25
C PRO A 42 5.71 5.47 -1.06
N ILE A 43 6.09 6.29 -0.08
CA ILE A 43 6.84 5.85 1.11
C ILE A 43 5.93 5.01 2.02
N GLN A 44 4.68 5.43 2.25
CA GLN A 44 3.71 4.64 3.00
C GLN A 44 3.46 3.28 2.33
N THR A 45 3.30 3.27 1.01
CA THR A 45 3.13 2.03 0.22
C THR A 45 4.36 1.13 0.33
N ALA A 46 5.56 1.69 0.25
CA ALA A 46 6.80 0.92 0.38
C ALA A 46 6.94 0.27 1.77
N VAL A 47 6.58 0.98 2.84
CA VAL A 47 6.62 0.42 4.21
C VAL A 47 5.54 -0.64 4.40
N GLN A 48 4.33 -0.45 3.85
CA GLN A 48 3.26 -1.47 3.87
C GLN A 48 3.70 -2.75 3.16
N MET A 49 4.32 -2.63 1.99
CA MET A 49 4.87 -3.78 1.25
C MET A 49 5.91 -4.57 2.07
N ILE A 50 6.74 -3.88 2.86
CA ILE A 50 7.71 -4.53 3.75
C ILE A 50 7.01 -5.26 4.90
N VAL A 51 6.03 -4.62 5.54
CA VAL A 51 5.26 -5.24 6.61
C VAL A 51 4.53 -6.46 6.08
N ASP A 52 3.82 -6.36 4.95
CA ASP A 52 3.08 -7.44 4.33
C ASP A 52 3.99 -8.60 3.89
N PHE A 53 5.22 -8.30 3.46
CA PHE A 53 6.20 -9.34 3.16
C PHE A 53 6.63 -10.11 4.42
N ILE A 54 6.82 -9.41 5.54
CA ILE A 54 7.24 -10.00 6.82
C ILE A 54 6.09 -10.75 7.51
N THR A 55 4.88 -10.21 7.55
CA THR A 55 3.73 -10.88 8.19
C THR A 55 2.99 -11.82 7.24
N GLY A 56 3.30 -11.78 5.95
CA GLY A 56 2.71 -12.61 4.91
C GLY A 56 3.27 -14.04 4.83
N PRO A 57 3.02 -14.74 3.70
CA PRO A 57 3.40 -16.14 3.51
C PRO A 57 4.91 -16.39 3.65
N PHE A 58 5.74 -15.43 3.23
CA PHE A 58 7.19 -15.56 3.32
C PHE A 58 7.68 -15.61 4.78
N GLY A 59 7.30 -14.63 5.60
CA GLY A 59 7.70 -14.66 7.01
C GLY A 59 7.14 -15.85 7.76
N ARG A 60 5.94 -16.34 7.40
CA ARG A 60 5.41 -17.60 7.94
C ARG A 60 6.33 -18.79 7.67
N LEU A 61 6.84 -18.93 6.45
CA LEU A 61 7.81 -19.98 6.11
C LEU A 61 9.06 -19.86 6.99
N MET A 62 9.56 -18.64 7.19
CA MET A 62 10.72 -18.43 8.06
C MET A 62 10.46 -18.79 9.53
N ALA A 63 9.28 -18.46 10.04
CA ALA A 63 8.87 -18.84 11.39
C ALA A 63 8.77 -20.36 11.54
N ILE A 64 8.25 -21.06 10.54
CA ILE A 64 8.19 -22.54 10.54
C ILE A 64 9.60 -23.14 10.63
N ILE A 65 10.58 -22.61 9.89
CA ILE A 65 11.97 -23.06 9.96
C ILE A 65 12.55 -22.86 11.37
N ALA A 66 12.28 -21.72 12.00
CA ALA A 66 12.71 -21.45 13.37
C ALA A 66 12.11 -22.46 14.38
N VAL A 67 10.83 -22.80 14.23
CA VAL A 67 10.16 -23.82 15.08
C VAL A 67 10.73 -25.21 14.83
N ILE A 68 11.06 -25.56 13.59
CA ILE A 68 11.73 -26.84 13.27
C ILE A 68 13.09 -26.93 13.99
N GLY A 69 13.89 -25.85 13.96
CA GLY A 69 15.14 -25.76 14.70
C GLY A 69 14.96 -25.93 16.22
N LEU A 70 13.91 -25.32 16.78
CA LEU A 70 13.53 -25.50 18.19
C LEU A 70 13.19 -26.97 18.49
N GLY A 71 12.50 -27.67 17.57
CA GLY A 71 12.19 -29.10 17.70
C GLY A 71 13.44 -29.98 17.81
N PHE A 72 14.48 -29.70 17.02
CA PHE A 72 15.77 -30.39 17.16
C PHE A 72 16.45 -30.09 18.50
N LEU A 73 16.33 -28.85 18.99
CA LEU A 73 16.89 -28.44 20.28
C LEU A 73 16.16 -29.10 21.45
N ALA A 74 14.86 -29.36 21.30
CA ALA A 74 14.04 -30.18 22.20
C ALA A 74 14.54 -31.61 22.31
N PHE A 75 14.79 -32.27 21.18
CA PHE A 75 15.32 -33.64 21.19
C PHE A 75 16.73 -33.77 21.75
N ALA A 76 17.55 -32.72 21.65
CA ALA A 76 18.87 -32.72 22.25
C ALA A 76 18.87 -32.53 23.78
N GLY A 77 17.71 -32.56 24.44
CA GLY A 77 17.55 -32.52 25.90
C GLY A 77 17.92 -31.18 26.56
N ARG A 78 18.19 -30.15 25.75
CA ARG A 78 18.71 -28.85 26.17
C ARG A 78 17.73 -27.70 25.94
N LEU A 79 16.45 -28.03 25.78
CA LEU A 79 15.38 -27.05 25.63
C LEU A 79 14.96 -26.56 27.02
N SER A 80 15.25 -25.29 27.29
CA SER A 80 14.67 -24.63 28.45
C SER A 80 13.23 -24.21 28.13
N TRP A 81 12.34 -24.33 29.11
CA TRP A 81 10.96 -23.81 29.03
C TRP A 81 10.93 -22.33 28.67
N PHE A 82 11.92 -21.57 29.14
CA PHE A 82 12.08 -20.16 28.83
C PHE A 82 12.41 -19.92 27.34
N THR A 83 13.28 -20.73 26.75
CA THR A 83 13.64 -20.64 25.33
C THR A 83 12.45 -21.02 24.44
N ALA A 84 11.71 -22.07 24.80
CA ALA A 84 10.51 -22.47 24.08
C ALA A 84 9.42 -21.38 24.14
N GLY A 85 9.16 -20.85 25.33
CA GLY A 85 8.20 -19.75 25.53
C GLY A 85 8.60 -18.48 24.78
N ALA A 86 9.88 -18.11 24.80
CA ALA A 86 10.38 -16.92 24.10
C ALA A 86 10.18 -16.99 22.58
N VAL A 87 10.40 -18.16 21.97
CA VAL A 87 10.23 -18.35 20.52
C VAL A 87 8.75 -18.29 20.13
N VAL A 88 7.87 -18.97 20.88
CA VAL A 88 6.42 -18.94 20.62
C VAL A 88 5.85 -17.54 20.80
N LEU A 89 6.26 -16.85 21.88
CA LEU A 89 5.86 -15.47 22.13
C LEU A 89 6.36 -14.53 21.03
N GLY A 90 7.63 -14.65 20.62
CA GLY A 90 8.20 -13.83 19.57
C GLY A 90 7.47 -13.98 18.24
N ILE A 91 7.17 -15.22 17.84
CA ILE A 91 6.37 -15.49 16.63
C ILE A 91 4.97 -14.86 16.76
N GLY A 92 4.30 -15.06 17.90
CA GLY A 92 2.98 -14.47 18.16
C GLY A 92 2.98 -12.94 18.08
N LEU A 93 4.02 -12.29 18.61
CA LEU A 93 4.17 -10.84 18.55
C LEU A 93 4.45 -10.33 17.12
N VAL A 94 5.30 -11.02 16.34
CA VAL A 94 5.60 -10.61 14.95
C VAL A 94 4.36 -10.67 14.08
N PHE A 95 3.58 -11.75 14.14
CA PHE A 95 2.37 -11.90 13.31
C PHE A 95 1.15 -11.18 13.87
N GLY A 96 1.09 -10.95 15.19
CA GLY A 96 0.01 -10.21 15.85
C GLY A 96 0.19 -8.69 15.86
N ALA A 97 1.40 -8.19 15.57
CA ALA A 97 1.75 -6.78 15.64
C ALA A 97 0.74 -5.84 14.92
N PRO A 98 0.27 -6.12 13.69
CA PRO A 98 -0.67 -5.22 13.00
C PRO A 98 -1.93 -4.99 13.83
N THR A 99 -2.58 -6.08 14.25
CA THR A 99 -3.81 -6.00 15.05
C THR A 99 -3.62 -5.34 16.40
N ILE A 100 -2.47 -5.54 17.06
CA ILE A 100 -2.18 -4.91 18.35
C ILE A 100 -2.05 -3.39 18.17
N VAL A 101 -1.29 -2.96 17.17
CA VAL A 101 -1.09 -1.54 16.87
C VAL A 101 -2.40 -0.88 16.45
N ASP A 102 -3.19 -1.54 15.61
CA ASP A 102 -4.49 -1.03 15.14
C ASP A 102 -5.47 -0.80 16.31
N GLN A 103 -5.54 -1.73 17.27
CA GLN A 103 -6.39 -1.60 18.45
C GLN A 103 -5.92 -0.46 19.37
N MET A 104 -4.60 -0.29 19.53
CA MET A 104 -4.04 0.84 20.29
C MET A 104 -4.41 2.18 19.65
N ILE A 105 -4.26 2.30 18.33
CA ILE A 105 -4.66 3.51 17.59
C ILE A 105 -6.15 3.78 17.75
N SER A 106 -6.99 2.75 17.61
CA SER A 106 -8.44 2.86 17.78
C SER A 106 -8.85 3.29 19.21
N SER A 107 -8.10 2.89 20.23
CA SER A 107 -8.38 3.23 21.63
C SER A 107 -7.94 4.64 22.03
N VAL A 108 -6.96 5.20 21.33
CA VAL A 108 -6.39 6.54 21.62
C VAL A 108 -7.01 7.61 20.72
N GLY A 109 -7.48 7.26 19.53
CA GLY A 109 -8.14 8.16 18.59
C GLY A 109 -9.65 8.35 18.78
N GLY A 110 -10.22 7.79 19.86
CA GLY A 110 -11.65 7.91 20.22
C GLY A 110 -11.93 9.01 21.23
#